data_AF-A0A3D1CLS4-F1
#
_entry.id   AF-A0A3D1CLS4-F1
#
_cell.length_a   1.000
_cell.length_b   1.000
_cell.length_c   1.000
_cell.angle_alpha   90.00
_cell.angle_beta   90.00
_cell.angle_gamma   90.00
#
_symmetry.space_group_name_H-M   'P 1'
#
loop_
_entity.id
_entity.type
_entity.pdbx_description
1 polymer ?
#
loop_
_entity_poly.entity_id
_entity_poly.type
_entity_poly.pdbx_seq_one_letter_code
_entity_poly.pdbx_strand_id
1 'polypeptide(L)'
;MGIVFAPAIPVDTSSGARYAATVVNSPDSAASLTTPWAGTLVSWNLIPGQSATAGTILATFSSPSILPLQNTWIDAVSALKGADFELRKDESLYTDGIISKQRL
;
A
#
# COMPACT_ATOMS: atom_id res chain seq x y z
N MET A 1 -6.93 -11.51 77.34
CA MET A 1 -7.26 -11.65 75.90
C MET A 1 -6.16 -10.95 75.12
N GLY A 2 -5.26 -11.70 74.47
CA GLY A 2 -4.10 -11.15 73.77
C GLY A 2 -4.17 -11.45 72.28
N ILE A 3 -4.02 -10.43 71.44
CA ILE A 3 -3.88 -10.61 70.00
C ILE A 3 -2.48 -11.16 69.70
N VAL A 4 -2.40 -12.19 68.87
CA VAL A 4 -1.14 -12.80 68.44
C VAL A 4 -0.94 -12.42 66.98
N PHE A 5 0.19 -11.77 66.68
CA PHE A 5 0.58 -11.47 65.32
C PHE A 5 1.43 -12.63 64.79
N ALA A 6 1.12 -13.09 63.59
CA ALA A 6 1.92 -14.05 62.84
C ALA A 6 2.46 -13.39 61.56
N PRO A 7 3.69 -13.72 61.13
CA PRO A 7 4.27 -13.18 59.91
C PRO A 7 3.50 -13.67 58.68
N ALA A 8 3.29 -12.77 57.70
CA ALA A 8 2.66 -13.11 56.44
C ALA A 8 3.58 -14.01 55.60
N ILE A 9 3.06 -15.17 55.17
CA ILE A 9 3.78 -16.09 54.29
C ILE A 9 3.54 -15.63 52.84
N PRO A 10 4.59 -15.46 52.01
CA PRO A 10 4.42 -15.05 50.62
C PRO A 10 3.64 -16.10 49.83
N VAL A 11 2.69 -15.64 49.00
CA VAL A 11 1.94 -16.52 48.09
C VAL A 11 2.91 -17.12 47.08
N ASP A 12 2.89 -18.45 46.96
CA ASP A 12 3.60 -19.15 45.90
C ASP A 12 2.90 -18.86 44.56
N THR A 13 3.59 -18.12 43.70
CA THR A 13 3.12 -17.77 42.36
C THR A 13 3.28 -18.92 41.35
N SER A 14 3.76 -20.09 41.78
CA SER A 14 3.91 -21.27 40.92
C SER A 14 2.57 -21.95 40.56
N SER A 15 1.50 -21.66 41.32
CA SER A 15 0.16 -22.21 41.10
C SER A 15 -0.58 -21.45 40.00
N GLY A 16 -0.21 -21.70 38.74
CA GLY A 16 -0.93 -21.26 37.56
C GLY A 16 -1.48 -22.45 36.77
N ALA A 17 -2.67 -22.30 36.19
CA ALA A 17 -3.20 -23.30 35.27
C ALA A 17 -2.32 -23.37 34.01
N ARG A 18 -1.87 -24.58 33.64
CA ARG A 18 -1.09 -24.82 32.42
C ARG A 18 -2.02 -25.31 31.32
N TYR A 19 -1.99 -24.63 30.18
CA TYR A 19 -2.74 -25.03 29.00
C TYR A 19 -1.76 -25.36 27.88
N ALA A 20 -2.01 -26.45 27.17
CA ALA A 20 -1.31 -26.69 25.92
C ALA A 20 -1.72 -25.60 24.93
N ALA A 21 -0.73 -24.95 24.32
CA ALA A 21 -0.94 -23.91 23.33
C ALA A 21 -0.03 -24.18 22.13
N THR A 22 -0.44 -23.68 20.97
CA THR A 22 0.35 -23.76 19.73
C THR A 22 0.56 -22.35 19.21
N VAL A 23 1.81 -22.05 18.82
CA VAL A 23 2.12 -20.80 18.14
C VAL A 23 1.60 -20.91 16.71
N VAL A 24 0.68 -20.02 16.36
CA VAL A 24 0.17 -19.87 15.00
C VAL A 24 0.52 -18.48 14.50
N ASN A 25 0.73 -18.33 13.19
CA ASN A 25 0.85 -17.01 12.59
C ASN A 25 -0.42 -16.20 12.89
N SER A 26 -0.27 -14.91 13.16
CA SER A 26 -1.43 -14.03 13.26
C SER A 26 -2.22 -14.12 11.95
N PRO A 27 -3.56 -14.16 11.98
CA PRO A 27 -4.37 -14.13 10.77
C PRO A 27 -4.03 -12.92 9.88
N ASP A 28 -3.61 -11.80 10.47
CA ASP A 28 -3.17 -10.60 9.74
C ASP A 28 -1.75 -10.70 9.15
N SER A 29 -0.95 -11.70 9.56
CA SER A 29 0.42 -11.88 9.05
C SER A 29 0.50 -12.67 7.75
N ALA A 30 -0.58 -13.35 7.35
CA ALA A 30 -0.64 -14.05 6.08
C ALA A 30 -0.95 -13.07 4.94
N ALA A 31 0.10 -12.46 4.38
CA ALA A 31 -0.03 -11.60 3.22
C ALA A 31 -0.06 -12.45 1.93
N SER A 32 -1.24 -12.62 1.34
CA SER A 32 -1.34 -13.05 -0.06
C SER A 32 -1.14 -11.83 -0.95
N LEU A 33 -0.19 -11.92 -1.88
CA LEU A 33 0.04 -10.87 -2.86
C LEU A 33 -0.45 -11.34 -4.23
N THR A 34 -1.32 -10.55 -4.85
CA THR A 34 -1.84 -10.79 -6.18
C THR A 34 -1.43 -9.65 -7.11
N THR A 35 -1.05 -9.97 -8.35
CA THR A 35 -0.82 -8.96 -9.38
C THR A 35 -2.13 -8.64 -10.08
N PRO A 36 -2.47 -7.36 -10.30
CA PRO A 36 -3.72 -7.00 -10.97
C PRO A 36 -3.69 -7.29 -12.48
N TRP A 37 -2.50 -7.46 -13.06
CA TRP A 37 -2.32 -7.81 -14.47
C TRP A 37 -1.77 -9.23 -14.62
N ALA A 38 -2.33 -9.95 -15.59
CA ALA A 38 -1.78 -11.23 -16.02
C ALA A 38 -0.45 -11.00 -16.76
N GLY A 39 0.52 -11.86 -16.52
CA GLY A 39 1.84 -11.74 -17.13
C GLY A 39 2.76 -12.89 -16.75
N THR A 40 3.96 -12.85 -17.30
CA THR A 40 5.01 -13.83 -17.02
C THR A 40 5.91 -13.28 -15.92
N LEU A 41 6.16 -14.10 -14.90
CA LEU A 41 7.17 -13.79 -13.89
C LEU A 41 8.56 -13.79 -14.55
N VAL A 42 9.27 -12.66 -14.47
CA VAL A 42 10.62 -12.48 -15.03
C VAL A 42 11.68 -12.88 -14.02
N SER A 43 11.52 -12.46 -12.77
CA SER A 43 12.48 -12.76 -11.71
C SER A 43 11.85 -12.67 -10.33
N TRP A 44 12.37 -13.49 -9.42
CA TRP A 44 12.23 -13.30 -7.98
C TRP A 44 13.37 -12.42 -7.48
N ASN A 45 13.03 -11.36 -6.75
CA ASN A 45 14.00 -10.45 -6.16
C ASN A 45 14.29 -10.78 -4.69
N LEU A 46 13.53 -11.71 -4.10
CA LEU A 46 13.68 -12.16 -2.72
C LEU A 46 13.79 -13.69 -2.67
N ILE A 47 14.65 -14.19 -1.78
CA ILE A 47 14.82 -15.61 -1.53
C ILE A 47 13.87 -16.05 -0.40
N PRO A 48 13.26 -17.25 -0.46
CA PRO A 48 12.46 -17.77 0.63
C PRO A 48 13.18 -17.72 1.98
N GLY A 49 12.52 -17.21 3.02
CA GLY A 49 13.07 -17.07 4.36
C GLY A 49 13.81 -15.75 4.63
N GLN A 50 14.03 -14.92 3.60
CA GLN A 50 14.58 -13.58 3.78
C GLN A 50 13.51 -12.62 4.31
N SER A 51 13.88 -11.75 5.25
CA SER A 51 12.99 -10.72 5.77
C SER A 51 12.74 -9.62 4.73
N ALA A 52 11.48 -9.21 4.59
CA ALA A 52 11.08 -8.07 3.77
C ALA A 52 10.41 -6.99 4.63
N THR A 53 10.56 -5.74 4.21
CA THR A 53 9.86 -4.59 4.80
C THR A 53 8.92 -3.97 3.76
N ALA A 54 8.00 -3.11 4.20
CA ALA A 54 7.10 -2.40 3.31
C ALA A 54 7.89 -1.62 2.24
N GLY A 55 7.50 -1.79 0.97
CA GLY A 55 8.19 -1.21 -0.18
C GLY A 55 9.31 -2.08 -0.79
N THR A 56 9.64 -3.23 -0.20
CA THR A 56 10.60 -4.17 -0.79
C THR A 56 10.04 -4.78 -2.07
N ILE A 57 10.81 -4.76 -3.16
CA ILE A 57 10.43 -5.43 -4.42
C ILE A 57 10.60 -6.94 -4.25
N LEU A 58 9.50 -7.69 -4.37
CA LEU A 58 9.51 -9.15 -4.21
C LEU A 58 9.76 -9.88 -5.53
N ALA A 59 9.20 -9.37 -6.62
CA ALA A 59 9.22 -10.00 -7.93
C ALA A 59 8.99 -8.99 -9.05
N THR A 60 9.51 -9.31 -10.23
CA THR A 60 9.31 -8.53 -11.46
C THR A 60 8.50 -9.33 -12.46
N PHE A 61 7.45 -8.72 -13.03
CA PHE A 61 6.55 -9.35 -14.00
C PHE A 61 6.59 -8.60 -15.32
N SER A 62 6.52 -9.35 -16.43
CA SER A 62 6.31 -8.82 -17.77
C SER A 62 4.87 -9.10 -18.18
N SER A 63 4.07 -8.05 -18.35
CA SER A 63 2.65 -8.15 -18.70
C SER A 63 2.40 -7.55 -20.09
N PRO A 64 2.09 -8.36 -21.11
CA PRO A 64 1.70 -7.85 -22.43
C PRO A 64 0.41 -7.03 -22.38
N SER A 65 -0.48 -7.33 -21.43
CA SER A 65 -1.77 -6.65 -21.27
C SER A 65 -1.66 -5.21 -20.76
N ILE A 66 -0.48 -4.75 -20.33
CA ILE A 66 -0.30 -3.35 -19.90
C ILE A 66 -0.09 -2.39 -21.07
N LEU A 67 0.30 -2.89 -22.25
CA LEU A 67 0.61 -2.04 -23.41
C LEU A 67 -0.56 -1.18 -23.89
N PRO A 68 -1.81 -1.69 -24.00
CA PRO A 68 -2.94 -0.85 -24.37
C PRO A 68 -3.20 0.27 -23.35
N LEU A 69 -3.09 -0.02 -22.06
CA LEU A 69 -3.25 0.97 -20.99
C LEU A 69 -2.18 2.06 -21.07
N GLN A 70 -0.94 1.69 -21.38
CA GLN A 70 0.14 2.64 -21.57
C GLN A 70 -0.16 3.61 -22.72
N ASN A 71 -0.63 3.11 -23.86
CA ASN A 71 -1.01 3.96 -24.98
C ASN A 71 -2.17 4.89 -24.62
N THR A 72 -3.23 4.38 -23.99
CA THR A 72 -4.35 5.21 -23.52
C THR A 72 -3.89 6.30 -22.55
N TRP A 73 -2.93 6.00 -21.68
CA TRP A 73 -2.35 6.98 -20.77
C TRP A 73 -1.56 8.06 -21.52
N ILE A 74 -0.74 7.69 -22.51
CA ILE A 74 0.00 8.64 -23.36
C ILE A 74 -0.96 9.56 -24.11
N ASP A 75 -2.03 9.02 -24.68
CA ASP A 75 -3.06 9.79 -25.39
C ASP A 75 -3.77 10.76 -24.46
N ALA A 76 -4.16 10.30 -23.26
CA ALA A 76 -4.83 11.13 -22.26
C ALA A 76 -3.94 12.28 -21.77
N VAL A 77 -2.65 12.01 -21.52
CA VAL A 77 -1.67 13.04 -21.14
C VAL A 77 -1.48 14.06 -22.27
N SER A 78 -1.48 13.62 -23.53
CA SER A 78 -1.37 14.51 -24.68
C SER A 78 -2.62 15.38 -24.86
N ALA A 79 -3.81 14.80 -24.68
CA ALA A 79 -5.07 15.52 -24.71
C ALA A 79 -5.16 16.57 -23.59
N LEU A 80 -4.74 16.22 -22.38
CA LEU A 80 -4.67 17.15 -21.25
C LEU A 80 -3.76 18.34 -21.57
N LYS A 81 -2.57 18.07 -22.10
CA LYS A 81 -1.62 19.12 -22.48
C LYS A 81 -2.17 20.05 -23.57
N GLY A 82 -2.92 19.50 -24.52
CA GLY A 82 -3.61 20.28 -25.55
C GLY A 82 -4.70 21.18 -24.97
N ALA A 83 -5.52 20.64 -24.07
CA ALA A 83 -6.56 21.40 -23.38
C ALA A 83 -5.97 22.53 -22.51
N ASP A 84 -4.89 22.25 -21.77
CA ASP A 84 -4.16 23.26 -21.00
C ASP A 84 -3.60 24.38 -21.89
N PHE A 85 -3.12 24.03 -23.09
CA PHE A 85 -2.60 25.02 -24.02
C PHE A 85 -3.71 25.93 -24.57
N GLU A 86 -4.84 25.37 -25.01
CA GLU A 86 -5.97 26.17 -25.48
C GLU A 86 -6.54 27.03 -24.36
N LEU A 87 -6.65 26.51 -23.13
CA LEU A 87 -7.09 27.29 -21.97
C LEU A 87 -6.19 28.50 -21.72
N ARG A 88 -4.86 28.30 -21.67
CA ARG A 88 -3.91 29.41 -21.45
C ARG A 88 -3.95 30.45 -22.56
N LYS A 89 -4.17 30.00 -23.79
CA LYS A 89 -4.32 30.88 -24.95
C LYS A 89 -5.59 31.70 -24.84
N ASP A 90 -6.72 31.09 -24.50
CA ASP A 90 -7.99 31.79 -24.31
C ASP A 90 -7.91 32.77 -23.13
N GLU A 91 -7.22 32.42 -22.04
CA GLU A 91 -6.93 33.34 -20.92
C GLU A 91 -6.13 34.57 -21.37
N SER A 92 -5.10 34.37 -22.20
CA SER A 92 -4.30 35.46 -22.77
C SER A 92 -5.15 36.36 -23.66
N LEU A 93 -5.91 35.78 -24.60
CA LEU A 93 -6.76 36.53 -25.52
C LEU A 93 -7.89 37.29 -24.81
N TYR A 94 -8.42 36.73 -23.72
CA TYR A 94 -9.40 37.40 -22.88
C TYR A 94 -8.78 38.59 -22.15
N THR A 95 -7.57 38.41 -21.60
CA THR A 95 -6.81 39.48 -20.92
C THR A 95 -6.51 40.63 -21.88
N ASP A 96 -6.19 40.32 -23.14
CA ASP A 96 -5.95 41.30 -24.19
C ASP A 96 -7.24 41.96 -24.73
N GLY A 97 -8.42 41.55 -24.24
CA GLY A 97 -9.73 42.08 -24.62
C GLY A 97 -10.21 41.63 -26.01
N ILE A 98 -9.59 40.59 -26.58
CA ILE A 98 -9.85 40.11 -27.94
C ILE A 98 -11.05 39.16 -27.97
N ILE A 99 -11.25 38.35 -26.93
CA ILE A 99 -12.37 37.39 -26.83
C ILE A 99 -13.24 37.65 -25.58
N SER A 100 -14.49 37.19 -25.62
CA SER A 100 -15.46 37.32 -24.52
C SER A 100 -15.34 36.17 -23.51
N LYS A 101 -15.68 36.45 -22.23
CA LYS A 101 -15.55 35.49 -21.10
C LYS A 101 -16.32 34.18 -21.26
N GLN A 102 -17.28 34.14 -22.18
CA GLN A 102 -18.16 32.99 -22.42
C GLN A 102 -17.47 31.85 -23.21
N ARG A 103 -16.24 32.07 -23.68
CA ARG A 103 -15.39 31.07 -24.36
C ARG A 103 -14.31 30.42 -23.48
N LEU A 104 -14.13 30.91 -22.25
CA LEU A 104 -13.36 30.24 -21.19
C LEU A 104 -14.18 29.11 -20.58
#